data_AF-A0A4P6L0X8-F1
#
_entry.id   AF-A0A4P6L0X8-F1
#
_cell.length_a   1.000
_cell.length_b   1.000
_cell.length_c   1.000
_cell.angle_alpha   90.00
_cell.angle_beta   90.00
_cell.angle_gamma   90.00
#
_symmetry.space_group_name_H-M   'P 1'
#
loop_
_entity.id
_entity.type
_entity.pdbx_description
1 polymer ?
#
loop_
_entity_poly.entity_id
_entity_poly.type
_entity_poly.pdbx_seq_one_letter_code
_entity_poly.pdbx_strand_id
1 'polypeptide(L)'
;MRRPVISIGWWFASGRAIQPGQTMWHPMDIISHHLHARYELAITATSGTVSATVSARRPAWADMKKHYPDSSIPTPLLYDSKICGKFVKLYEHPAYLNTCAVRMSFALNRSGLKLGKSPSAGGSVQGGDGFLYWIRVTDLKVELANRFKGADEELNLPQIPASMLDDNAAMSKLFKERVAIAKEFIKNKLARRSGIIVFDVSGWGDASGHFTLWDGVSEKLAYATDHDDSTANSYYFWLTMMTDGGKVIQTTKVRFWELK
;
A
#
# COMPACT_ATOMS: atom_id res chain seq x y z
N MET A 1 35.28 2.30 66.14
CA MET A 1 34.16 1.33 66.14
C MET A 1 34.44 0.28 65.07
N ARG A 2 34.07 -0.96 65.39
CA ARG A 2 34.71 -2.22 64.98
C ARG A 2 34.69 -2.50 63.48
N ARG A 3 35.87 -2.83 62.92
CA ARG A 3 36.05 -3.90 61.91
C ARG A 3 35.74 -5.25 62.58
N PRO A 4 35.32 -6.30 61.84
CA PRO A 4 36.29 -7.30 61.34
C PRO A 4 35.84 -7.93 59.99
N VAL A 5 36.51 -8.81 59.23
CA VAL A 5 37.83 -9.49 59.11
C VAL A 5 37.64 -10.37 57.84
N ILE A 6 38.42 -10.24 56.77
CA ILE A 6 39.65 -10.98 56.40
C ILE A 6 39.50 -12.52 56.34
N SER A 7 39.92 -13.07 55.19
CA SER A 7 40.75 -14.30 55.00
C SER A 7 40.15 -15.21 53.90
N ILE A 8 40.68 -15.23 52.69
CA ILE A 8 41.89 -15.93 52.20
C ILE A 8 41.77 -17.45 52.36
N GLY A 9 41.78 -18.13 51.21
CA GLY A 9 42.01 -19.57 51.07
C GLY A 9 42.36 -19.91 49.62
N TRP A 10 43.67 -19.96 49.34
CA TRP A 10 44.26 -20.59 48.16
C TRP A 10 44.08 -22.12 48.25
N TRP A 11 44.10 -22.86 47.13
CA TRP A 11 45.07 -23.95 46.88
C TRP A 11 44.85 -24.64 45.51
N PHE A 12 45.95 -25.24 45.09
CA PHE A 12 46.40 -25.70 43.78
C PHE A 12 45.59 -26.76 43.01
N ALA A 13 45.75 -26.64 41.70
CA ALA A 13 45.97 -27.67 40.67
C ALA A 13 46.16 -29.15 41.10
N SER A 14 45.43 -30.04 40.44
CA SER A 14 45.82 -31.35 39.90
C SER A 14 44.56 -31.94 39.23
N GLY A 15 44.54 -32.73 38.17
CA GLY A 15 45.52 -33.35 37.30
C GLY A 15 44.74 -33.95 36.11
N ARG A 16 45.47 -34.42 35.10
CA ARG A 16 44.95 -35.00 33.85
C ARG A 16 43.96 -36.14 34.07
N ALA A 17 42.93 -36.20 33.23
CA ALA A 17 42.57 -37.43 32.52
C ALA A 17 41.94 -37.08 31.17
N ILE A 18 42.61 -37.49 30.10
CA ILE A 18 42.10 -37.45 28.72
C ILE A 18 41.13 -38.62 28.59
N GLN A 19 39.87 -38.36 28.22
CA GLN A 19 38.99 -39.36 27.63
C GLN A 19 38.63 -38.93 26.21
N PRO A 20 38.82 -39.79 25.20
CA PRO A 20 38.56 -39.43 23.82
C PRO A 20 37.10 -39.65 23.46
N GLY A 21 36.55 -38.70 22.71
CA GLY A 21 35.40 -38.92 21.84
C GLY A 21 34.07 -38.53 22.45
N GLN A 22 33.66 -37.28 22.23
CA GLN A 22 32.32 -36.99 21.73
C GLN A 22 32.35 -35.70 20.89
N THR A 23 31.85 -35.83 19.67
CA THR A 23 31.53 -34.77 18.73
C THR A 23 30.57 -33.75 19.33
N MET A 24 30.91 -32.46 19.29
CA MET A 24 29.88 -31.42 19.37
C MET A 24 30.29 -30.16 18.58
N TRP A 25 29.62 -30.07 17.44
CA TRP A 25 29.29 -28.90 16.63
C TRP A 25 29.52 -27.51 17.23
N HIS A 26 30.22 -26.68 16.46
CA HIS A 26 30.17 -25.22 16.61
C HIS A 26 28.79 -24.72 16.18
N PRO A 27 28.10 -23.85 16.94
CA PRO A 27 26.99 -23.10 16.39
C PRO A 27 27.60 -22.00 15.50
N MET A 28 27.49 -22.16 14.18
CA MET A 28 27.54 -21.00 13.30
C MET A 28 26.25 -20.23 13.48
N ASP A 29 26.39 -18.94 13.78
CA ASP A 29 25.33 -17.95 13.72
C ASP A 29 24.65 -18.00 12.36
N ILE A 30 23.46 -18.62 12.30
CA ILE A 30 22.56 -18.47 11.17
C ILE A 30 21.90 -17.11 11.35
N ILE A 31 22.46 -16.11 10.65
CA ILE A 31 21.72 -14.90 10.29
C ILE A 31 20.52 -15.36 9.46
N SER A 32 19.37 -15.53 10.12
CA SER A 32 18.08 -15.80 9.51
C SER A 32 17.68 -14.59 8.67
N HIS A 33 18.12 -14.55 7.42
CA HIS A 33 17.43 -13.78 6.39
C HIS A 33 16.06 -14.43 6.20
N HIS A 34 15.04 -13.86 6.84
CA HIS A 34 13.65 -14.15 6.53
C HIS A 34 13.33 -13.67 5.11
N LEU A 35 13.76 -14.45 4.12
CA LEU A 35 13.18 -14.46 2.79
C LEU A 35 11.75 -14.97 2.95
N HIS A 36 10.82 -14.02 3.06
CA HIS A 36 9.40 -14.31 2.84
C HIS A 36 9.32 -14.89 1.43
N ALA A 37 9.10 -16.20 1.32
CA ALA A 37 8.83 -16.86 0.05
C ALA A 37 7.55 -16.23 -0.52
N ARG A 38 7.73 -15.25 -1.39
CA ARG A 38 6.64 -14.63 -2.14
C ARG A 38 6.19 -15.70 -3.13
N TYR A 39 5.00 -16.25 -2.93
CA TYR A 39 4.37 -17.09 -3.94
C TYR A 39 4.05 -16.21 -5.16
N GLU A 40 5.01 -16.09 -6.06
CA GLU A 40 4.78 -15.59 -7.41
C GLU A 40 4.28 -16.76 -8.25
N LEU A 41 3.09 -16.63 -8.84
CA LEU A 41 2.58 -17.60 -9.80
C LEU A 41 3.51 -17.57 -11.02
N ALA A 42 4.37 -18.57 -11.11
CA ALA A 42 5.37 -18.69 -12.15
C ALA A 42 5.12 -19.95 -12.99
N ILE A 43 5.09 -19.79 -14.30
CA ILE A 43 5.07 -20.91 -15.25
C ILE A 43 6.50 -21.03 -15.77
N THR A 44 7.08 -22.23 -15.64
CA THR A 44 8.41 -22.55 -16.18
C THR A 44 8.26 -23.51 -17.34
N ALA A 45 8.69 -23.10 -18.53
CA ALA A 45 8.82 -23.96 -19.70
C ALA A 45 10.27 -24.45 -19.78
N THR A 46 10.47 -25.75 -19.99
CA THR A 46 11.81 -26.36 -20.11
C THR A 46 11.89 -27.15 -21.41
N SER A 47 12.99 -26.99 -22.15
CA SER A 47 13.34 -27.79 -23.34
C SER A 47 14.81 -28.21 -23.25
N GLY A 48 15.07 -29.49 -23.01
CA GLY A 48 16.40 -29.99 -22.70
C GLY A 48 16.98 -29.32 -21.45
N THR A 49 18.12 -28.65 -21.59
CA THR A 49 18.80 -27.91 -20.51
C THR A 49 18.37 -26.45 -20.39
N VAL A 50 17.51 -25.96 -21.30
CA VAL A 50 17.08 -24.57 -21.34
C VAL A 50 15.73 -24.45 -20.63
N SER A 51 15.61 -23.47 -19.73
CA SER A 51 14.35 -23.13 -19.09
C SER A 51 14.04 -21.63 -19.21
N ALA A 52 12.76 -21.31 -19.31
CA ALA A 52 12.24 -19.95 -19.29
C ALA A 52 11.09 -19.87 -18.27
N THR A 53 11.15 -18.88 -17.38
CA THR A 53 10.12 -18.68 -16.34
C THR A 53 9.39 -17.37 -16.60
N VAL A 54 8.05 -17.41 -16.60
CA VAL A 54 7.19 -16.23 -16.59
C VAL A 54 6.45 -16.13 -15.26
N SER A 55 6.63 -15.03 -14.54
CA SER A 55 5.98 -14.76 -13.25
C SER A 55 4.88 -13.71 -13.40
N ALA A 56 3.64 -14.02 -13.03
CA ALA A 56 2.58 -13.03 -12.93
C ALA A 56 2.80 -12.15 -11.68
N ARG A 57 3.16 -10.88 -11.90
CA ARG A 57 3.42 -9.92 -10.80
C ARG A 57 2.17 -9.24 -10.29
N ARG A 58 1.14 -9.15 -11.13
CA ARG A 58 -0.10 -8.40 -10.92
C ARG A 58 -1.31 -9.36 -10.87
N PRO A 59 -2.33 -9.06 -10.06
CA PRO A 59 -3.60 -9.79 -10.12
C PRO A 59 -4.32 -9.51 -11.43
N ALA A 60 -5.24 -10.40 -11.82
CA ALA A 60 -6.11 -10.17 -12.96
C ALA A 60 -7.12 -9.05 -12.65
N TRP A 61 -7.49 -8.26 -13.67
CA TRP A 61 -8.53 -7.23 -13.56
C TRP A 61 -9.86 -7.82 -13.11
N ALA A 62 -10.24 -8.96 -13.68
CA ALA A 62 -11.49 -9.63 -13.35
C ALA A 62 -11.58 -9.99 -11.87
N ASP A 63 -10.50 -10.51 -11.29
CA ASP A 63 -10.44 -10.87 -9.87
C ASP A 63 -10.44 -9.62 -8.98
N MET A 64 -9.66 -8.59 -9.33
CA MET A 64 -9.65 -7.34 -8.57
C MET A 64 -11.02 -6.68 -8.60
N LYS A 65 -11.66 -6.56 -9.76
CA LYS A 65 -13.00 -5.98 -9.92
C LYS A 65 -14.05 -6.77 -9.12
N LYS A 66 -13.97 -8.10 -9.13
CA LYS A 66 -14.90 -8.97 -8.38
C LYS A 66 -14.77 -8.81 -6.87
N HIS A 67 -13.54 -8.67 -6.36
CA HIS A 67 -13.30 -8.70 -4.92
C HIS A 67 -13.21 -7.33 -4.27
N TYR A 68 -13.01 -6.25 -5.04
CA TYR A 68 -12.82 -4.91 -4.48
C TYR A 68 -14.10 -4.38 -3.84
N PRO A 69 -14.09 -4.05 -2.53
CA PRO A 69 -15.23 -3.42 -1.88
C PRO A 69 -15.33 -1.97 -2.35
N ASP A 70 -16.19 -1.72 -3.34
CA ASP A 70 -16.44 -0.40 -3.93
C ASP A 70 -17.27 0.51 -3.00
N SER A 71 -17.67 1.68 -3.50
CA SER A 71 -18.45 2.67 -2.74
C SER A 71 -19.81 2.14 -2.25
N SER A 72 -20.34 1.06 -2.84
CA SER A 72 -21.61 0.46 -2.41
C SER A 72 -21.47 -0.37 -1.13
N ILE A 73 -20.25 -0.70 -0.70
CA ILE A 73 -19.98 -1.44 0.52
C ILE A 73 -19.62 -0.45 1.65
N PRO A 74 -20.50 -0.23 2.66
CA PRO A 74 -20.19 0.64 3.78
C PRO A 74 -19.05 0.09 4.64
N THR A 75 -18.31 0.99 5.29
CA THR A 75 -17.20 0.61 6.17
C THR A 75 -17.61 -0.35 7.29
N PRO A 76 -18.74 -0.16 8.01
CA PRO A 76 -19.18 -1.13 9.02
C PRO A 76 -19.39 -2.54 8.45
N LEU A 77 -20.02 -2.66 7.27
CA LEU A 77 -20.21 -3.96 6.62
C LEU A 77 -18.87 -4.61 6.22
N LEU A 78 -17.93 -3.82 5.71
CA LEU A 78 -16.60 -4.30 5.37
C LEU A 78 -15.87 -4.83 6.62
N TYR A 79 -15.91 -4.09 7.72
CA TYR A 79 -15.12 -4.36 8.92
C TYR A 79 -15.76 -5.46 9.77
N ASP A 80 -17.05 -5.34 10.07
CA ASP A 80 -17.74 -6.21 11.03
C ASP A 80 -18.12 -7.56 10.42
N SER A 81 -18.42 -7.62 9.12
CA SER A 81 -18.94 -8.83 8.48
C SER A 81 -18.00 -9.44 7.45
N LYS A 82 -17.40 -8.63 6.57
CA LYS A 82 -16.55 -9.18 5.48
C LYS A 82 -15.15 -9.54 5.95
N ILE A 83 -14.53 -8.71 6.80
CA ILE A 83 -13.18 -8.95 7.35
C ILE A 83 -13.26 -9.60 8.73
N CYS A 84 -14.08 -9.05 9.63
CA CYS A 84 -14.31 -9.53 10.99
C CYS A 84 -13.00 -9.64 11.83
N GLY A 85 -13.05 -10.35 12.95
CA GLY A 85 -11.93 -10.52 13.87
C GLY A 85 -11.49 -9.20 14.49
N LYS A 86 -10.20 -8.87 14.40
CA LYS A 86 -9.66 -7.63 14.96
C LYS A 86 -10.18 -6.36 14.29
N PHE A 87 -10.89 -6.47 13.16
CA PHE A 87 -11.49 -5.33 12.46
C PHE A 87 -12.84 -4.88 13.03
N VAL A 88 -13.53 -5.73 13.80
CA VAL A 88 -14.86 -5.40 14.32
C VAL A 88 -14.78 -4.08 15.09
N LYS A 89 -15.63 -3.13 14.70
CA LYS A 89 -15.72 -1.76 15.26
C LYS A 89 -14.46 -0.90 15.18
N LEU A 90 -13.39 -1.30 14.47
CA LEU A 90 -12.19 -0.45 14.35
C LEU A 90 -12.49 0.92 13.76
N TYR A 91 -13.51 1.02 12.89
CA TYR A 91 -13.96 2.28 12.29
C TYR A 91 -14.52 3.29 13.30
N GLU A 92 -14.82 2.89 14.54
CA GLU A 92 -15.19 3.81 15.62
C GLU A 92 -13.97 4.63 16.08
N HIS A 93 -12.75 4.16 15.81
CA HIS A 93 -11.52 4.86 16.15
C HIS A 93 -11.02 5.72 14.97
N PRO A 94 -10.76 7.02 15.16
CA PRO A 94 -10.40 7.96 14.07
C PRO A 94 -9.25 7.49 13.16
N ALA A 95 -8.26 6.80 13.72
CA ALA A 95 -7.12 6.28 12.97
C ALA A 95 -7.46 5.23 11.89
N TYR A 96 -8.69 4.70 11.87
CA TYR A 96 -9.12 3.66 10.91
C TYR A 96 -10.26 4.13 9.99
N LEU A 97 -10.59 5.42 9.98
CA LEU A 97 -11.63 5.97 9.11
C LEU A 97 -11.23 5.89 7.62
N ASN A 98 -9.94 6.02 7.31
CA ASN A 98 -9.46 5.91 5.95
C ASN A 98 -9.36 4.43 5.51
N THR A 99 -10.39 3.97 4.82
CA THR A 99 -10.51 2.55 4.44
C THR A 99 -9.93 2.19 3.07
N CYS A 100 -9.36 3.13 2.31
CA CYS A 100 -8.91 2.83 0.94
C CYS A 100 -7.81 1.75 0.89
N ALA A 101 -6.84 1.81 1.80
CA ALA A 101 -5.79 0.79 1.91
C ALA A 101 -6.35 -0.59 2.32
N VAL A 102 -7.38 -0.60 3.18
CA VAL A 102 -8.05 -1.83 3.62
C VAL A 102 -8.85 -2.47 2.49
N ARG A 103 -9.60 -1.68 1.72
CA ARG A 103 -10.35 -2.15 0.54
C ARG A 103 -9.42 -2.73 -0.52
N MET A 104 -8.32 -2.05 -0.80
CA MET A 104 -7.31 -2.57 -1.72
C MET A 104 -6.65 -3.85 -1.19
N SER A 105 -6.29 -3.89 0.11
CA SER A 105 -5.76 -5.10 0.74
C SER A 105 -6.73 -6.29 0.64
N PHE A 106 -8.02 -6.04 0.84
CA PHE A 106 -9.08 -7.05 0.71
C PHE A 106 -9.10 -7.67 -0.69
N ALA A 107 -9.06 -6.82 -1.71
CA ALA A 107 -9.06 -7.25 -3.11
C ALA A 107 -7.78 -8.01 -3.47
N LEU A 108 -6.61 -7.47 -3.13
CA LEU A 108 -5.31 -8.08 -3.41
C LEU A 108 -5.19 -9.49 -2.82
N ASN A 109 -5.52 -9.65 -1.54
CA ASN A 109 -5.46 -10.94 -0.83
C ASN A 109 -6.33 -12.01 -1.51
N ARG A 110 -7.49 -11.61 -2.03
CA ARG A 110 -8.45 -12.51 -2.72
C ARG A 110 -8.18 -12.67 -4.22
N SER A 111 -7.26 -11.89 -4.77
CA SER A 111 -6.91 -11.91 -6.21
C SER A 111 -5.51 -12.48 -6.45
N GLY A 112 -5.04 -13.34 -5.54
CA GLY A 112 -3.77 -14.06 -5.65
C GLY A 112 -2.53 -13.28 -5.19
N LEU A 113 -2.66 -12.01 -4.83
CA LEU A 113 -1.57 -11.19 -4.29
C LEU A 113 -1.72 -11.08 -2.77
N LYS A 114 -1.31 -12.14 -2.06
CA LYS A 114 -1.38 -12.19 -0.59
C LYS A 114 -0.38 -11.21 0.03
N LEU A 115 -0.87 -10.37 0.93
CA LEU A 115 -0.08 -9.41 1.68
C LEU A 115 0.52 -10.04 2.94
N GLY A 116 1.80 -9.77 3.17
CA GLY A 116 2.49 -10.10 4.42
C GLY A 116 2.32 -9.00 5.47
N LYS A 117 3.22 -8.95 6.46
CA LYS A 117 3.29 -7.82 7.40
C LYS A 117 3.70 -6.55 6.65
N SER A 118 3.09 -5.43 7.01
CA SER A 118 3.52 -4.11 6.51
C SER A 118 4.93 -3.78 7.00
N PRO A 119 5.71 -3.00 6.23
CA PRO A 119 7.03 -2.54 6.68
C PRO A 119 6.92 -1.65 7.92
N SER A 120 5.88 -0.83 8.02
CA SER A 120 5.66 -0.03 9.24
C SER A 120 5.11 -0.86 10.38
N ALA A 121 5.61 -0.62 11.59
CA ALA A 121 5.02 -1.16 12.82
C ALA A 121 3.55 -0.72 12.95
N GLY A 122 2.66 -1.68 13.18
CA GLY A 122 1.21 -1.43 13.25
C GLY A 122 0.56 -1.04 11.92
N GLY A 123 1.25 -1.14 10.78
CA GLY A 123 0.69 -0.84 9.46
C GLY A 123 -0.20 -1.93 8.87
N SER A 124 -0.35 -3.08 9.56
CA SER A 124 -1.22 -4.18 9.16
C SER A 124 -1.99 -4.79 10.33
N VAL A 125 -3.24 -5.17 10.09
CA VAL A 125 -4.13 -5.85 11.05
C VAL A 125 -4.57 -7.18 10.46
N GLN A 126 -4.67 -8.22 11.29
CA GLN A 126 -5.16 -9.54 10.86
C GLN A 126 -6.69 -9.58 10.93
N GLY A 127 -7.35 -9.93 9.82
CA GLY A 127 -8.78 -10.17 9.76
C GLY A 127 -9.19 -11.51 10.37
N GLY A 128 -10.50 -11.71 10.58
CA GLY A 128 -11.05 -13.00 11.03
C GLY A 128 -10.89 -14.12 10.00
N ASP A 129 -10.68 -13.76 8.73
CA ASP A 129 -10.36 -14.67 7.62
C ASP A 129 -8.87 -15.08 7.54
N GLY A 130 -8.05 -14.63 8.49
CA GLY A 130 -6.64 -14.98 8.60
C GLY A 130 -5.70 -14.14 7.71
N PHE A 131 -6.21 -13.31 6.80
CA PHE A 131 -5.38 -12.43 5.98
C PHE A 131 -4.86 -11.22 6.76
N LEU A 132 -3.69 -10.72 6.35
CA LEU A 132 -3.17 -9.43 6.80
C LEU A 132 -3.67 -8.32 5.88
N TYR A 133 -4.19 -7.26 6.48
CA TYR A 133 -4.71 -6.09 5.80
C TYR A 133 -3.84 -4.90 6.11
N TRP A 134 -3.27 -4.28 5.07
CA TRP A 134 -2.50 -3.05 5.25
C TRP A 134 -3.47 -1.89 5.39
N ILE A 135 -3.25 -1.08 6.43
CA ILE A 135 -4.12 0.03 6.78
C ILE A 135 -3.51 1.39 6.38
N ARG A 136 -2.24 1.40 5.93
CA ARG A 136 -1.52 2.62 5.54
C ARG A 136 -1.39 2.73 4.02
N VAL A 137 -1.92 3.82 3.48
CA VAL A 137 -1.83 4.14 2.04
C VAL A 137 -0.38 4.27 1.59
N THR A 138 0.47 4.88 2.42
CA THR A 138 1.89 5.10 2.14
C THR A 138 2.64 3.78 1.94
N ASP A 139 2.46 2.83 2.85
CA ASP A 139 3.11 1.52 2.79
C ASP A 139 2.65 0.78 1.53
N LEU A 140 1.33 0.72 1.30
CA LEU A 140 0.77 -0.02 0.17
C LEU A 140 1.21 0.56 -1.18
N LYS A 141 1.30 1.89 -1.28
CA LYS A 141 1.82 2.57 -2.47
C LYS A 141 3.27 2.16 -2.78
N VAL A 142 4.13 2.10 -1.78
CA VAL A 142 5.53 1.67 -1.94
C VAL A 142 5.62 0.20 -2.35
N GLU A 143 4.84 -0.67 -1.71
CA GLU A 143 4.83 -2.10 -2.05
C GLU A 143 4.40 -2.36 -3.49
N LEU A 144 3.36 -1.68 -3.97
CA LEU A 144 2.90 -1.85 -5.35
C LEU A 144 3.90 -1.30 -6.36
N ALA A 145 4.52 -0.14 -6.08
CA ALA A 145 5.60 0.38 -6.91
C ALA A 145 6.78 -0.61 -7.00
N ASN A 146 7.19 -1.19 -5.88
CA ASN A 146 8.29 -2.17 -5.83
C ASN A 146 7.93 -3.46 -6.58
N ARG A 147 6.71 -4.00 -6.33
CA ARG A 147 6.28 -5.27 -6.90
C ARG A 147 6.04 -5.17 -8.41
N PHE A 148 5.47 -4.06 -8.86
CA PHE A 148 5.09 -3.84 -10.26
C PHE A 148 6.17 -3.14 -11.09
N LYS A 149 7.33 -2.83 -10.49
CA LYS A 149 8.49 -2.16 -11.11
C LYS A 149 8.16 -0.75 -11.61
N GLY A 150 7.55 0.06 -10.76
CA GLY A 150 7.06 1.40 -11.11
C GLY A 150 5.64 1.38 -11.68
N ALA A 151 5.10 2.57 -11.97
CA ALA A 151 3.80 2.75 -12.61
C ALA A 151 3.92 2.64 -14.13
N ASP A 152 2.86 2.20 -14.81
CA ASP A 152 2.84 2.16 -16.28
C ASP A 152 2.61 3.56 -16.85
N GLU A 153 1.80 4.35 -16.16
CA GLU A 153 1.49 5.72 -16.54
C GLU A 153 1.48 6.60 -15.30
N GLU A 154 1.98 7.82 -15.47
CA GLU A 154 1.94 8.85 -14.45
C GLU A 154 1.44 10.17 -15.05
N LEU A 155 0.68 10.92 -14.26
CA LEU A 155 0.26 12.28 -14.56
C LEU A 155 0.80 13.17 -13.43
N ASN A 156 1.53 14.22 -13.78
CA ASN A 156 1.90 15.28 -12.85
C ASN A 156 1.10 16.54 -13.21
N LEU A 157 0.42 17.13 -12.22
CA LEU A 157 -0.39 18.33 -12.45
C LEU A 157 0.36 19.58 -11.96
N PRO A 158 0.28 20.70 -12.71
CA PRO A 158 0.75 21.99 -12.23
C PRO A 158 0.13 22.32 -10.86
N GLN A 159 0.95 22.57 -9.85
CA GLN A 159 0.47 22.86 -8.50
C GLN A 159 -0.01 24.30 -8.39
N ILE A 160 -1.13 24.50 -7.71
CA ILE A 160 -1.66 25.81 -7.35
C ILE A 160 -0.94 26.27 -6.08
N PRO A 161 -0.09 27.32 -6.12
CA PRO A 161 0.57 27.84 -4.93
C PRO A 161 -0.38 28.70 -4.10
N ALA A 162 -0.15 28.76 -2.79
CA ALA A 162 -0.95 29.60 -1.88
C ALA A 162 -0.90 31.10 -2.24
N SER A 163 0.17 31.56 -2.88
CA SER A 163 0.31 32.95 -3.33
C SER A 163 -0.60 33.32 -4.49
N MET A 164 -1.24 32.34 -5.15
CA MET A 164 -2.13 32.57 -6.30
C MET A 164 -3.61 32.67 -5.90
N LEU A 165 -3.94 32.43 -4.63
CA LEU A 165 -5.34 32.25 -4.20
C LEU A 165 -6.20 33.51 -4.34
N ASP A 166 -5.59 34.69 -4.26
CA ASP A 166 -6.28 35.97 -4.42
C ASP A 166 -6.37 36.41 -5.89
N ASP A 167 -5.74 35.68 -6.83
CA ASP A 167 -5.78 35.96 -8.27
C ASP A 167 -6.72 34.99 -8.99
N ASN A 168 -8.00 35.37 -9.04
CA ASN A 168 -9.06 34.59 -9.70
C ASN A 168 -8.77 34.29 -11.18
N ALA A 169 -8.10 35.20 -11.91
CA ALA A 169 -7.81 35.02 -13.32
C ALA A 169 -6.71 33.98 -13.54
N ALA A 170 -5.62 34.08 -12.77
CA ALA A 170 -4.54 33.09 -12.78
C ALA A 170 -5.03 31.71 -12.32
N MET A 171 -5.84 31.66 -11.26
CA MET A 171 -6.48 30.44 -10.77
C MET A 171 -7.33 29.77 -11.84
N SER A 172 -8.21 30.54 -12.51
CA SER A 172 -9.07 30.01 -13.57
C SER A 172 -8.27 29.46 -14.75
N LYS A 173 -7.20 30.16 -15.15
CA LYS A 173 -6.31 29.72 -16.24
C LYS A 173 -5.60 28.41 -15.88
N LEU A 174 -5.00 28.34 -14.69
CA LEU A 174 -4.27 27.16 -14.22
C LEU A 174 -5.20 25.96 -14.01
N PHE A 175 -6.42 26.20 -13.49
CA PHE A 175 -7.42 25.14 -13.36
C PHE A 175 -7.82 24.55 -14.72
N LYS A 176 -8.08 25.40 -15.73
CA LYS A 176 -8.38 24.94 -17.10
C LYS A 176 -7.24 24.12 -17.70
N GLU A 177 -5.99 24.53 -17.45
CA GLU A 177 -4.80 23.77 -17.86
C GLU A 177 -4.75 22.39 -17.19
N ARG A 178 -4.93 22.33 -15.87
CA ARG A 178 -5.00 21.06 -15.11
C ARG A 178 -6.06 20.12 -15.67
N VAL A 179 -7.27 20.63 -15.94
CA VAL A 179 -8.37 19.85 -16.54
C VAL A 179 -8.01 19.35 -17.94
N ALA A 180 -7.40 20.19 -18.78
CA ALA A 180 -7.02 19.80 -20.15
C ALA A 180 -5.99 18.67 -20.14
N ILE A 181 -4.92 18.80 -19.35
CA ILE A 181 -3.87 17.78 -19.20
C ILE A 181 -4.48 16.46 -18.68
N ALA A 182 -5.33 16.53 -17.66
CA ALA A 182 -5.95 15.34 -17.08
C ALA A 182 -6.90 14.65 -18.06
N LYS A 183 -7.70 15.39 -18.83
CA LYS A 183 -8.55 14.82 -19.89
C LYS A 183 -7.73 14.14 -20.97
N GLU A 184 -6.61 14.73 -21.37
CA GLU A 184 -5.69 14.12 -22.33
C GLU A 184 -5.09 12.82 -21.77
N PHE A 185 -4.69 12.81 -20.50
CA PHE A 185 -4.21 11.62 -19.82
C PHE A 185 -5.26 10.50 -19.79
N ILE A 186 -6.50 10.79 -19.39
CA ILE A 186 -7.58 9.79 -19.38
C ILE A 186 -7.78 9.23 -20.79
N LYS A 187 -7.94 10.10 -21.78
CA LYS A 187 -8.21 9.73 -23.18
C LYS A 187 -7.07 8.91 -23.81
N ASN A 188 -5.83 9.34 -23.62
CA ASN A 188 -4.70 8.77 -24.36
C ASN A 188 -4.00 7.65 -23.58
N LYS A 189 -4.04 7.69 -22.25
CA LYS A 189 -3.31 6.74 -21.39
C LYS A 189 -4.21 5.75 -20.68
N LEU A 190 -5.47 6.07 -20.42
CA LEU A 190 -6.35 5.20 -19.62
C LEU A 190 -7.54 4.62 -20.40
N ALA A 191 -7.81 5.10 -21.61
CA ALA A 191 -8.95 4.63 -22.41
C ALA A 191 -8.90 3.11 -22.60
N ARG A 192 -9.99 2.42 -22.23
CA ARG A 192 -10.16 0.97 -22.29
C ARG A 192 -9.14 0.15 -21.49
N ARG A 193 -8.31 0.80 -20.68
CA ARG A 193 -7.35 0.16 -19.78
C ARG A 193 -7.90 0.21 -18.38
N SER A 194 -7.95 -0.93 -17.72
CA SER A 194 -8.44 -1.03 -16.35
C SER A 194 -7.31 -1.40 -15.42
N GLY A 195 -7.43 -1.03 -14.15
CA GLY A 195 -6.42 -1.41 -13.19
C GLY A 195 -6.47 -0.62 -11.89
N ILE A 196 -5.31 -0.57 -11.25
CA ILE A 196 -5.12 0.13 -9.99
C ILE A 196 -4.70 1.57 -10.28
N ILE A 197 -5.32 2.52 -9.59
CA ILE A 197 -5.02 3.94 -9.72
C ILE A 197 -4.83 4.60 -8.36
N VAL A 198 -3.87 5.52 -8.28
CA VAL A 198 -3.49 6.22 -7.05
C VAL A 198 -3.40 7.71 -7.32
N PHE A 199 -4.03 8.49 -6.47
CA PHE A 199 -3.97 9.95 -6.47
C PHE A 199 -3.14 10.41 -5.28
N ASP A 200 -2.01 11.08 -5.52
CA ASP A 200 -1.35 11.86 -4.49
C ASP A 200 -2.09 13.20 -4.36
N VAL A 201 -2.54 13.52 -3.15
CA VAL A 201 -3.32 14.72 -2.85
C VAL A 201 -2.59 15.51 -1.79
N SER A 202 -2.33 16.78 -2.09
CA SER A 202 -1.85 17.75 -1.11
C SER A 202 -3.04 18.49 -0.50
N GLY A 203 -2.91 18.95 0.74
CA GLY A 203 -3.93 19.75 1.41
C GLY A 203 -4.69 19.01 2.50
N TRP A 204 -4.98 17.71 2.30
CA TRP A 204 -5.63 16.87 3.31
C TRP A 204 -4.83 16.77 4.61
N GLY A 205 -5.54 16.63 5.73
CA GLY A 205 -4.97 16.56 7.08
C GLY A 205 -4.71 15.14 7.57
N ASP A 206 -5.46 14.17 7.06
CA ASP A 206 -5.53 12.77 7.51
C ASP A 206 -5.04 11.76 6.46
N ALA A 207 -4.81 12.21 5.22
CA ALA A 207 -4.34 11.38 4.13
C ALA A 207 -3.40 12.15 3.20
N SER A 208 -2.47 11.45 2.56
CA SER A 208 -1.60 12.01 1.51
C SER A 208 -2.10 11.72 0.10
N GLY A 209 -3.30 11.15 -0.03
CA GLY A 209 -3.78 10.61 -1.29
C GLY A 209 -4.83 9.52 -1.14
N HIS A 210 -5.29 9.00 -2.27
CA HIS A 210 -6.38 8.02 -2.38
C HIS A 210 -6.01 6.86 -3.29
N PHE A 211 -6.51 5.68 -2.96
CA PHE A 211 -6.21 4.42 -3.63
C PHE A 211 -7.51 3.76 -4.11
N THR A 212 -7.63 3.41 -5.39
CA THR A 212 -8.84 2.78 -5.92
C THR A 212 -8.62 1.99 -7.21
N LEU A 213 -9.68 1.44 -7.77
CA LEU A 213 -9.69 0.82 -9.11
C LEU A 213 -10.26 1.79 -10.14
N TRP A 214 -9.66 1.78 -11.33
CA TRP A 214 -10.15 2.45 -12.52
C TRP A 214 -10.67 1.41 -13.51
N ASP A 215 -11.94 1.53 -13.89
CA ASP A 215 -12.54 0.77 -14.99
C ASP A 215 -12.50 1.62 -16.26
N GLY A 216 -11.59 1.29 -17.19
CA GLY A 216 -11.43 2.04 -18.43
C GLY A 216 -12.52 1.83 -19.47
N VAL A 217 -13.47 0.91 -19.23
CA VAL A 217 -14.63 0.72 -20.10
C VAL A 217 -15.76 1.67 -19.70
N SER A 218 -16.03 1.77 -18.40
CA SER A 218 -17.06 2.69 -17.88
C SER A 218 -16.53 4.09 -17.54
N GLU A 219 -15.20 4.26 -17.53
CA GLU A 219 -14.51 5.47 -17.06
C GLU A 219 -14.89 5.84 -15.62
N LYS A 220 -14.89 4.84 -14.74
CA LYS A 220 -15.32 4.99 -13.33
C LYS A 220 -14.29 4.56 -12.32
N LEU A 221 -14.30 5.23 -11.18
CA LEU A 221 -13.53 4.90 -9.99
C LEU A 221 -14.40 4.07 -9.04
N ALA A 222 -13.91 2.89 -8.62
CA ALA A 222 -14.74 1.97 -7.81
C ALA A 222 -15.08 2.54 -6.42
N TYR A 223 -14.07 3.04 -5.72
CA TYR A 223 -14.21 3.75 -4.44
C TYR A 223 -13.69 5.17 -4.59
N ALA A 224 -14.58 6.16 -4.63
CA ALA A 224 -14.22 7.56 -4.83
C ALA A 224 -15.39 8.49 -4.46
N THR A 225 -15.92 8.32 -3.24
CA THR A 225 -17.04 9.10 -2.70
C THR A 225 -16.85 10.60 -2.97
N ASP A 226 -17.80 11.21 -3.68
CA ASP A 226 -17.87 12.63 -4.09
C ASP A 226 -16.72 13.16 -4.97
N HIS A 227 -15.90 12.25 -5.50
CA HIS A 227 -14.71 12.57 -6.29
C HIS A 227 -14.62 11.81 -7.63
N ASP A 228 -15.73 11.19 -8.09
CA ASP A 228 -15.85 10.50 -9.39
C ASP A 228 -16.88 11.15 -10.36
N ASP A 229 -16.88 12.48 -10.39
CA ASP A 229 -17.71 13.29 -11.31
C ASP A 229 -16.83 14.19 -12.19
N SER A 230 -16.72 13.86 -13.47
CA SER A 230 -15.91 14.59 -14.46
C SER A 230 -16.47 15.99 -14.84
N THR A 231 -17.54 16.43 -14.20
CA THR A 231 -18.05 17.81 -14.29
C THR A 231 -17.67 18.66 -13.07
N ALA A 232 -17.25 18.02 -11.98
CA ALA A 232 -16.95 18.69 -10.73
C ALA A 232 -15.46 19.09 -10.61
N ASN A 233 -15.20 20.18 -9.89
CA ASN A 233 -13.83 20.56 -9.50
C ASN A 233 -13.22 19.57 -8.49
N SER A 234 -14.07 18.77 -7.82
CA SER A 234 -13.69 17.74 -6.88
C SER A 234 -13.30 16.42 -7.54
N TYR A 235 -13.37 16.28 -8.88
CA TYR A 235 -12.98 15.04 -9.54
C TYR A 235 -11.53 14.69 -9.27
N TYR A 236 -11.22 13.46 -8.85
CA TYR A 236 -9.86 13.11 -8.43
C TYR A 236 -8.76 13.42 -9.45
N PHE A 237 -9.03 13.32 -10.75
CA PHE A 237 -8.05 13.61 -11.79
C PHE A 237 -7.65 15.08 -11.90
N TRP A 238 -8.43 16.02 -11.35
CA TRP A 238 -8.09 17.44 -11.29
C TRP A 238 -8.56 18.12 -10.00
N LEU A 239 -8.71 17.33 -8.92
CA LEU A 239 -9.23 17.76 -7.62
C LEU A 239 -8.59 19.10 -7.26
N THR A 240 -9.44 20.08 -7.04
CA THR A 240 -9.08 21.44 -6.65
C THR A 240 -10.20 21.99 -5.79
N MET A 241 -9.95 22.09 -4.48
CA MET A 241 -10.92 22.56 -3.48
C MET A 241 -10.23 23.46 -2.46
N MET A 242 -11.00 24.34 -1.83
CA MET A 242 -10.54 25.15 -0.71
C MET A 242 -11.09 24.58 0.59
N THR A 243 -10.25 24.55 1.61
CA THR A 243 -10.71 24.35 2.99
C THR A 243 -11.18 25.68 3.59
N ASP A 244 -12.00 25.62 4.64
CA ASP A 244 -12.45 26.81 5.39
C ASP A 244 -11.27 27.63 5.95
N GLY A 245 -10.11 27.00 6.16
CA GLY A 245 -8.87 27.65 6.60
C GLY A 245 -8.01 28.24 5.47
N GLY A 246 -8.53 28.36 4.26
CA GLY A 246 -7.81 28.98 3.12
C GLY A 246 -6.72 28.11 2.51
N LYS A 247 -6.63 26.82 2.87
CA LYS A 247 -5.68 25.87 2.28
C LYS A 247 -6.28 25.19 1.06
N VAL A 248 -5.52 25.09 -0.02
CA VAL A 248 -5.89 24.31 -1.21
C VAL A 248 -5.72 22.82 -0.96
N ILE A 249 -6.77 22.05 -1.26
CA ILE A 249 -6.71 20.61 -1.49
C ILE A 249 -6.61 20.38 -2.99
N GLN A 250 -5.57 19.67 -3.42
CA GLN A 250 -5.36 19.42 -4.84
C GLN A 250 -4.66 18.10 -5.11
N THR A 251 -5.09 17.41 -6.16
CA THR A 251 -4.32 16.31 -6.75
C THR A 251 -3.04 16.88 -7.34
N THR A 252 -1.91 16.27 -7.00
CA THR A 252 -0.59 16.67 -7.50
C THR A 252 -0.05 15.65 -8.49
N LYS A 253 -0.36 14.37 -8.27
CA LYS A 253 0.14 13.28 -9.11
C LYS A 253 -0.87 12.14 -9.18
N VAL A 254 -0.96 11.49 -10.33
CA VAL A 254 -1.72 10.24 -10.51
C VAL A 254 -0.77 9.16 -10.99
N ARG A 255 -0.90 7.94 -10.46
CA ARG A 255 -0.18 6.75 -10.92
C ARG A 255 -1.16 5.66 -11.29
N PHE A 256 -0.90 4.97 -12.39
CA PHE A 256 -1.73 3.89 -12.88
C PHE A 256 -0.90 2.63 -13.15
N TRP A 257 -1.49 1.50 -12.77
CA TRP A 257 -0.99 0.16 -13.06
C TRP A 257 -2.10 -0.63 -13.74
N GLU A 258 -1.89 -0.95 -15.01
CA GLU A 258 -2.82 -1.75 -15.78
C GLU A 258 -2.86 -3.18 -15.24
N LEU A 259 -4.08 -3.71 -15.13
CA LEU A 259 -4.36 -5.10 -14.83
C LEU A 259 -5.00 -5.75 -16.07
N LYS A 260 -4.65 -7.01 -16.32
CA LYS A 260 -5.13 -7.78 -17.48
C LYS A 260 -6.31 -8.67 -17.12
#